data_AF-A0A5C8GES9-F1
#
_entry.id   AF-A0A5C8GES9-F1
#
_cell.length_a   1.000
_cell.length_b   1.000
_cell.length_c   1.000
_cell.angle_alpha   90.00
_cell.angle_beta   90.00
_cell.angle_gamma   90.00
#
_symmetry.space_group_name_H-M   'P 1'
#
loop_
_entity.id
_entity.type
_entity.pdbx_description
1 polymer ?
#
loop_
_entity_poly.entity_id
_entity_poly.type
_entity_poly.pdbx_seq_one_letter_code
_entity_poly.pdbx_strand_id
1 'polypeptide(L)'
;MSKICFLIAAHKNYNQTMRLINHLKKDFDLFVHIDKKSSLKIDSFENVKVYKKFKVYHGGFSQIVTTLFLMEEAIKNNYDRYIFISAQDIPLKNNFEIKDFFENNDREYLSYENIRNNEGLYKEMSFRLNAYNFGFWYRKLLSRKIREIVSKIPFIKRQTPENIYYGSSWWNLTKNAISYILKFVVENRNYLERFKYTWGSDEFFFQSILMQSELKNNCENNCLRYLIWQGGAPIVFKLKDYDNFIRGGGGVNLFARKFDEKIDNDIIDKLYKKIEN
;
A
#
# COMPACT_ATOMS: atom_id res chain seq x y z
N MET A 1 2.24 -20.80 15.45
CA MET A 1 1.62 -19.47 15.31
C MET A 1 2.62 -18.52 14.70
N SER A 2 2.39 -18.14 13.44
CA SER A 2 3.20 -17.19 12.69
C SER A 2 3.33 -15.85 13.42
N LYS A 3 4.55 -15.31 13.53
CA LYS A 3 4.80 -13.98 14.10
C LYS A 3 4.53 -12.92 13.04
N ILE A 4 3.51 -12.08 13.24
CA ILE A 4 3.04 -11.09 12.26
C ILE A 4 3.32 -9.67 12.75
N CYS A 5 3.71 -8.77 11.83
CA CYS A 5 3.73 -7.33 12.08
C CYS A 5 2.94 -6.54 11.04
N PHE A 6 2.53 -5.35 11.43
CA PHE A 6 1.88 -4.39 10.55
C PHE A 6 2.76 -3.18 10.29
N LEU A 7 2.85 -2.79 9.01
CA LEU A 7 3.42 -1.54 8.56
C LEU A 7 2.26 -0.61 8.21
N ILE A 8 2.09 0.49 8.95
CA ILE A 8 0.92 1.35 8.86
C ILE A 8 1.32 2.76 8.40
N ALA A 9 0.76 3.21 7.27
CA ALA A 9 0.88 4.60 6.82
C ALA A 9 -0.33 5.45 7.27
N ALA A 10 -0.09 6.49 8.06
CA ALA A 10 -1.14 7.36 8.63
C ALA A 10 -0.89 8.83 8.30
N HIS A 11 -1.95 9.62 8.13
CA HIS A 11 -1.83 11.06 7.86
C HIS A 11 -2.98 11.94 8.39
N LYS A 12 -4.09 11.34 8.85
CA LYS A 12 -5.25 12.05 9.39
C LYS A 12 -6.13 11.11 10.23
N ASN A 13 -7.18 11.68 10.82
CA ASN A 13 -8.23 10.98 11.57
C ASN A 13 -7.70 10.25 12.81
N TYR A 14 -7.53 11.00 13.90
CA TYR A 14 -6.88 10.50 15.11
C TYR A 14 -7.65 9.34 15.74
N ASN A 15 -8.97 9.46 15.91
CA ASN A 15 -9.74 8.42 16.61
C ASN A 15 -9.78 7.12 15.78
N GLN A 16 -10.02 7.22 14.47
CA GLN A 16 -9.94 6.10 13.54
C GLN A 16 -8.56 5.43 13.56
N THR A 17 -7.48 6.21 13.53
CA THR A 17 -6.10 5.68 13.58
C THR A 17 -5.84 4.97 14.89
N MET A 18 -6.19 5.58 16.02
CA MET A 18 -6.00 4.97 17.34
C MET A 18 -6.86 3.72 17.54
N ARG A 19 -8.06 3.68 16.96
CA ARG A 19 -8.91 2.50 17.01
C ARG A 19 -8.29 1.31 16.26
N LEU A 20 -7.77 1.56 15.06
CA LEU A 20 -7.04 0.54 14.30
C LEU A 20 -5.81 0.04 15.08
N ILE A 21 -5.01 0.96 15.62
CA ILE A 21 -3.84 0.63 16.43
C ILE A 21 -4.24 -0.20 17.66
N ASN A 22 -5.24 0.25 18.42
CA ASN A 22 -5.67 -0.43 19.64
C ASN A 22 -6.30 -1.81 19.39
N HIS A 23 -6.93 -2.01 18.23
CA HIS A 23 -7.44 -3.31 17.82
C HIS A 23 -6.30 -4.26 17.47
N LEU A 24 -5.39 -3.85 16.57
CA LEU A 24 -4.32 -4.70 16.07
C LEU A 24 -3.22 -4.96 17.10
N LYS A 25 -2.88 -3.99 17.95
CA LYS A 25 -1.76 -4.11 18.91
C LYS A 25 -1.95 -5.24 19.93
N LYS A 26 -3.18 -5.71 20.12
CA LYS A 26 -3.51 -6.83 21.03
C LYS A 26 -2.76 -8.11 20.67
N ASP A 27 -2.49 -8.32 19.38
CA ASP A 27 -1.90 -9.57 18.87
C ASP A 27 -0.68 -9.35 17.97
N PHE A 28 -0.40 -8.10 17.56
CA PHE A 28 0.61 -7.79 16.54
C PHE A 28 1.50 -6.61 16.93
N ASP A 29 2.76 -6.69 16.55
CA ASP A 29 3.67 -5.54 16.63
C ASP A 29 3.41 -4.58 15.46
N LEU A 30 3.38 -3.27 15.76
CA LEU A 30 2.98 -2.25 14.81
C LEU A 30 4.12 -1.25 14.55
N PHE A 31 4.38 -0.97 13.28
CA PHE A 31 5.33 0.03 12.80
C PHE A 31 4.53 1.09 12.05
N VAL A 32 4.29 2.22 12.69
CA VAL A 32 3.41 3.28 12.20
C VAL A 32 4.26 4.43 11.69
N HIS A 33 4.05 4.85 10.45
CA HIS A 33 4.56 6.11 9.95
C HIS A 33 3.44 7.13 9.86
N ILE A 34 3.59 8.23 10.58
CA ILE A 34 2.77 9.43 10.43
C ILE A 34 3.45 10.34 9.42
N ASP A 35 2.72 10.76 8.38
CA ASP A 35 3.20 11.77 7.44
C ASP A 35 3.70 13.00 8.21
N LYS A 36 4.93 13.43 7.95
CA LYS A 36 5.56 14.58 8.61
C LYS A 36 4.76 15.88 8.44
N LYS A 37 3.92 15.97 7.40
CA LYS A 37 3.01 17.12 7.18
C LYS A 37 1.74 17.06 8.04
N SER A 38 1.42 15.90 8.61
CA SER A 38 0.21 15.69 9.39
C SER A 38 0.29 16.36 10.76
N SER A 39 -0.84 16.86 11.25
CA SER A 39 -1.01 17.33 12.63
C SER A 39 -1.22 16.19 13.64
N LEU A 40 -1.37 14.93 13.19
CA LEU A 40 -1.49 13.78 14.08
C LEU A 40 -0.30 13.69 15.03
N LYS A 41 -0.59 13.48 16.31
CA LYS A 41 0.36 13.25 17.39
C LYS A 41 0.01 11.91 18.04
N ILE A 42 0.81 10.89 17.76
CA ILE A 42 0.74 9.58 18.39
C ILE A 42 2.18 9.24 18.74
N ASP A 43 2.43 8.99 20.01
CA ASP A 43 3.77 8.59 20.48
C ASP A 43 3.94 7.07 20.35
N SER A 44 5.16 6.58 20.50
CA SER A 44 5.40 5.14 20.59
C SER A 44 4.97 4.62 21.97
N PHE A 45 4.40 3.43 22.04
CA PHE A 45 3.98 2.80 23.29
C PHE A 45 3.87 1.30 23.12
N GLU A 46 4.13 0.52 24.18
CA GLU A 46 4.06 -0.94 24.17
C GLU A 46 4.78 -1.54 22.95
N ASN A 47 4.08 -2.30 22.11
CA ASN A 47 4.53 -2.91 20.87
C ASN A 47 4.24 -2.07 19.62
N VAL A 48 3.97 -0.77 19.79
CA VAL A 48 3.69 0.21 18.73
C VAL A 48 4.86 1.18 18.61
N LYS A 49 5.61 1.06 17.51
CA LYS A 49 6.71 1.97 17.15
C LYS A 49 6.20 3.00 16.14
N VAL A 50 6.27 4.28 16.50
CA VAL A 50 5.75 5.39 15.68
C VAL A 50 6.89 6.27 15.17
N TYR A 51 6.83 6.58 13.88
CA TYR A 51 7.83 7.39 13.17
C TYR A 51 7.16 8.57 12.45
N LYS A 52 7.86 9.71 12.40
CA LYS A 52 7.39 10.93 11.69
C LYS A 52 8.49 11.56 10.84
N LYS A 53 9.12 10.74 9.99
CA LYS A 53 10.39 11.09 9.30
C LYS A 53 10.21 11.80 7.95
N PHE A 54 9.20 11.40 7.17
CA PHE A 54 9.09 11.78 5.75
C PHE A 54 7.80 12.54 5.45
N LYS A 55 7.87 13.52 4.55
CA LYS A 55 6.68 14.15 3.97
C LYS A 55 6.15 13.25 2.85
N VAL A 56 4.94 12.74 2.99
CA VAL A 56 4.38 11.76 2.03
C VAL A 56 3.43 12.43 1.07
N TYR A 57 3.69 12.31 -0.22
CA TYR A 57 2.85 12.86 -1.27
C TYR A 57 2.16 11.71 -2.01
N HIS A 58 0.84 11.80 -2.14
CA HIS A 58 0.04 10.83 -2.87
C HIS A 58 0.54 10.69 -4.31
N GLY A 59 0.70 9.44 -4.73
CA GLY A 59 1.27 8.96 -5.98
C GLY A 59 2.72 9.43 -6.23
N GLY A 60 3.46 9.76 -5.19
CA GLY A 60 4.84 10.22 -5.26
C GLY A 60 5.83 9.21 -4.70
N PHE A 61 7.09 9.34 -5.11
CA PHE A 61 8.20 8.50 -4.68
C PHE A 61 8.36 8.39 -3.16
N SER A 62 7.95 9.41 -2.41
CA SER A 62 7.93 9.40 -0.95
C SER A 62 7.14 8.23 -0.34
N GLN A 63 6.16 7.65 -1.05
CA GLN A 63 5.46 6.45 -0.58
C GLN A 63 6.39 5.25 -0.58
N ILE A 64 7.15 5.01 -1.66
CA ILE A 64 8.16 3.94 -1.74
C ILE A 64 9.19 4.10 -0.61
N VAL A 65 9.74 5.31 -0.45
CA VAL A 65 10.75 5.60 0.58
C VAL A 65 10.22 5.33 1.98
N THR A 66 8.97 5.71 2.25
CA THR A 66 8.34 5.50 3.56
C THR A 66 8.09 4.01 3.81
N THR A 67 7.60 3.29 2.80
CA THR A 67 7.36 1.84 2.91
C THR A 67 8.66 1.06 3.09
N LEU A 68 9.71 1.37 2.32
CA LEU A 68 11.04 0.77 2.49
C LEU A 68 11.61 1.03 3.89
N PHE A 69 11.50 2.25 4.40
CA PHE A 69 11.91 2.56 5.76
C PHE A 69 11.16 1.72 6.81
N LEU A 70 9.84 1.57 6.67
CA LEU A 70 9.06 0.72 7.58
C LEU A 70 9.49 -0.76 7.48
N MET A 71 9.79 -1.26 6.28
CA MET A 71 10.35 -2.61 6.08
C MET A 71 11.70 -2.76 6.80
N GLU A 72 12.61 -1.81 6.63
CA GLU A 72 13.94 -1.79 7.26
C GLU A 72 13.85 -1.78 8.79
N GLU A 73 12.91 -1.03 9.36
CA GLU A 73 12.70 -1.01 10.82
C GLU A 73 12.07 -2.29 11.35
N ALA A 74 11.10 -2.85 10.62
CA ALA A 74 10.38 -4.05 11.06
C ALA A 74 11.22 -5.31 10.95
N ILE A 75 11.99 -5.48 9.86
CA ILE A 75 12.73 -6.72 9.59
C ILE A 75 13.75 -7.06 10.69
N LYS A 76 14.23 -6.06 11.44
CA LYS A 76 15.12 -6.21 12.60
C LYS A 76 14.57 -7.14 13.69
N ASN A 77 13.26 -7.38 13.73
CA ASN A 77 12.58 -8.16 14.77
C ASN A 77 12.11 -9.55 14.28
N ASN A 78 12.52 -9.94 13.05
CA ASN A 78 12.35 -11.28 12.48
C ASN A 78 10.90 -11.81 12.51
N TYR A 79 9.95 -11.06 11.93
CA TYR A 79 8.59 -11.56 11.71
C TYR A 79 8.54 -12.53 10.53
N ASP A 80 7.55 -13.42 10.53
CA ASP A 80 7.25 -14.34 9.43
C ASP A 80 6.41 -13.65 8.35
N ARG A 81 5.53 -12.72 8.76
CA ARG A 81 4.59 -12.00 7.89
C ARG A 81 4.61 -10.49 8.16
N TYR A 82 4.58 -9.72 7.08
CA TYR A 82 4.57 -8.26 7.07
C TYR A 82 3.34 -7.79 6.30
N ILE A 83 2.46 -7.05 6.96
CA ILE A 83 1.20 -6.59 6.38
C ILE A 83 1.25 -5.07 6.21
N PHE A 84 1.24 -4.59 4.97
CA PHE A 84 1.22 -3.15 4.70
C PHE A 84 -0.20 -2.64 4.48
N ILE A 85 -0.59 -1.66 5.29
CA ILE A 85 -1.88 -0.98 5.27
C ILE A 85 -1.70 0.52 5.52
N SER A 86 -2.78 1.27 5.40
CA SER A 86 -2.91 2.63 5.91
C SER A 86 -3.87 2.70 7.10
N ALA A 87 -3.88 3.83 7.78
CA ALA A 87 -4.88 4.13 8.81
C ALA A 87 -6.32 4.30 8.31
N GLN A 88 -6.56 4.25 6.99
CA GLN A 88 -7.90 4.27 6.39
C GLN A 88 -8.42 2.89 5.97
N ASP A 89 -7.64 1.84 6.19
CA ASP A 89 -8.09 0.46 6.06
C ASP A 89 -8.72 0.03 7.38
N ILE A 90 -9.80 -0.75 7.32
CA ILE A 90 -10.47 -1.32 8.49
C ILE A 90 -10.45 -2.84 8.35
N PRO A 91 -10.13 -3.60 9.41
CA PRO A 91 -10.20 -5.06 9.37
C PRO A 91 -11.64 -5.52 9.10
N LEU A 92 -11.78 -6.50 8.21
CA LEU A 92 -13.04 -7.25 8.01
C LEU A 92 -13.06 -8.56 8.82
N LYS A 93 -11.91 -8.92 9.37
CA LYS A 93 -11.60 -10.12 10.11
C LYS A 93 -10.99 -9.72 11.45
N ASN A 94 -11.28 -10.48 12.50
CA ASN A 94 -10.64 -10.25 13.80
C ASN A 94 -9.17 -10.73 13.79
N ASN A 95 -8.41 -10.40 14.83
CA ASN A 95 -6.98 -10.76 14.89
C ASN A 95 -6.74 -12.27 14.87
N PHE A 96 -7.66 -13.09 15.42
CA PHE A 96 -7.55 -14.54 15.38
C PHE A 96 -7.68 -15.05 13.94
N GLU A 97 -8.71 -14.63 13.20
CA GLU A 97 -8.92 -14.98 11.80
C GLU A 97 -7.76 -14.52 10.91
N ILE A 98 -7.15 -13.35 11.19
CA ILE A 98 -5.96 -12.88 10.46
C ILE A 98 -4.76 -13.78 10.73
N LYS A 99 -4.52 -14.18 11.99
CA LYS A 99 -3.44 -15.10 12.34
C LYS A 99 -3.64 -16.46 11.68
N ASP A 100 -4.86 -17.00 11.79
CA ASP A 100 -5.24 -18.30 11.22
C ASP A 100 -5.06 -18.33 9.71
N PHE A 101 -5.49 -17.28 8.99
CA PHE A 101 -5.29 -17.17 7.54
C PHE A 101 -3.82 -17.29 7.10
N PHE A 102 -2.90 -16.76 7.91
CA PHE A 102 -1.46 -16.79 7.63
C PHE A 102 -0.71 -17.93 8.33
N GLU A 103 -1.39 -18.82 9.06
CA GLU A 103 -0.77 -19.99 9.63
C GLU A 103 -0.45 -20.99 8.52
N ASN A 104 0.82 -21.44 8.44
CA ASN A 104 1.32 -22.33 7.38
C ASN A 104 1.09 -21.83 5.94
N ASN A 105 0.86 -20.54 5.76
CA ASN A 105 0.68 -19.91 4.46
C ASN A 105 1.93 -19.12 4.11
N ASP A 106 2.67 -19.56 3.10
CA ASP A 106 3.93 -18.99 2.62
C ASP A 106 3.76 -18.15 1.34
N ARG A 107 2.53 -17.93 0.89
CA ARG A 107 2.24 -17.15 -0.33
C ARG A 107 2.52 -15.66 -0.12
N GLU A 108 2.85 -14.98 -1.22
CA GLU A 108 3.06 -13.55 -1.28
C GLU A 108 1.82 -12.88 -1.87
N TYR A 109 1.06 -12.17 -1.03
CA TYR A 109 -0.22 -11.58 -1.44
C TYR A 109 -0.04 -10.14 -1.88
N LEU A 110 -0.09 -9.90 -3.19
CA LEU A 110 -0.04 -8.58 -3.81
C LEU A 110 -0.73 -8.64 -5.16
N SER A 111 -1.32 -7.55 -5.63
CA SER A 111 -1.85 -7.54 -7.00
C SER A 111 -0.77 -7.14 -8.01
N TYR A 112 -0.81 -7.80 -9.17
CA TYR A 112 0.12 -7.56 -10.25
C TYR A 112 -0.51 -7.90 -11.60
N GLU A 113 -0.25 -7.05 -12.58
CA GLU A 113 -0.58 -7.27 -13.98
C GLU A 113 0.58 -6.74 -14.83
N ASN A 114 1.09 -7.57 -15.75
CA ASN A 114 2.12 -7.10 -16.66
C ASN A 114 1.50 -6.03 -17.56
N ILE A 115 2.08 -4.84 -17.58
CA ILE A 115 1.48 -3.70 -18.29
C ILE A 115 1.36 -3.94 -19.80
N ARG A 116 2.09 -4.90 -20.37
CA ARG A 116 2.04 -5.25 -21.79
C ARG A 116 0.92 -6.22 -22.15
N ASN A 117 0.24 -6.81 -21.18
CA ASN A 117 -0.86 -7.76 -21.44
C ASN A 117 -2.11 -7.07 -22.00
N ASN A 118 -2.24 -5.76 -21.82
CA ASN A 118 -3.38 -4.99 -22.28
C ASN A 118 -2.90 -3.65 -22.88
N GLU A 119 -3.31 -3.34 -24.10
CA GLU A 119 -2.83 -2.15 -24.82
C GLU A 119 -3.27 -0.82 -24.16
N GLY A 120 -4.50 -0.79 -23.64
CA GLY A 120 -5.01 0.36 -22.89
C GLY A 120 -4.24 0.59 -21.59
N LEU A 121 -3.98 -0.49 -20.84
CA LEU A 121 -3.14 -0.46 -19.65
C LEU A 121 -1.71 -0.02 -20.00
N TYR A 122 -1.12 -0.59 -21.05
CA TYR A 122 0.23 -0.24 -21.50
C TYR A 122 0.33 1.24 -21.81
N LYS A 123 -0.63 1.79 -22.55
CA LYS A 123 -0.66 3.22 -22.93
C LYS A 123 -0.70 4.11 -21.69
N GLU A 124 -1.59 3.83 -20.74
CA GLU A 124 -1.75 4.64 -19.53
C GLU A 124 -0.53 4.50 -18.60
N MET A 125 -0.08 3.28 -18.33
CA MET A 125 1.04 3.03 -17.42
C MET A 125 2.36 3.51 -18.00
N SER A 126 2.60 3.32 -19.29
CA SER A 126 3.79 3.88 -19.96
C SER A 126 3.81 5.40 -19.89
N PHE A 127 2.66 6.08 -20.02
CA PHE A 127 2.60 7.52 -19.79
C PHE A 127 3.04 7.88 -18.36
N ARG A 128 2.51 7.21 -17.34
CA ARG A 128 2.88 7.43 -15.93
C ARG A 128 4.37 7.17 -15.64
N LEU A 129 4.94 6.17 -16.33
CA LEU A 129 6.35 5.77 -16.20
C LEU A 129 7.30 6.71 -16.93
N ASN A 130 6.89 7.31 -18.05
CA ASN A 130 7.77 8.06 -18.94
C ASN A 130 7.63 9.58 -18.79
N ALA A 131 6.42 10.08 -18.51
CA ALA A 131 6.24 11.49 -18.21
C ALA A 131 6.79 11.80 -16.81
N TYR A 132 7.76 12.71 -16.72
CA TYR A 132 8.26 13.19 -15.44
C TYR A 132 7.11 13.69 -14.57
N ASN A 133 7.16 13.37 -13.28
CA ASN A 133 6.21 13.81 -12.26
C ASN A 133 6.97 14.49 -11.12
N PHE A 134 6.82 15.82 -10.99
CA PHE A 134 7.40 16.62 -9.91
C PHE A 134 6.38 16.96 -8.80
N GLY A 135 5.31 16.16 -8.70
CA GLY A 135 4.30 16.29 -7.65
C GLY A 135 3.04 17.04 -8.05
N PHE A 136 2.22 17.40 -7.05
CA PHE A 136 0.86 17.91 -7.25
C PHE A 136 0.81 19.19 -8.08
N TRP A 137 1.60 20.20 -7.73
CA TRP A 137 1.60 21.49 -8.43
C TRP A 137 2.03 21.34 -9.89
N TYR A 138 3.01 20.49 -10.17
CA TYR A 138 3.42 20.17 -11.53
C TYR A 138 2.27 19.55 -12.36
N ARG A 139 1.51 18.61 -11.79
CA ARG A 139 0.35 18.02 -12.47
C ARG A 139 -0.84 18.96 -12.60
N LYS A 140 -0.96 19.94 -11.70
CA LYS A 140 -2.01 20.97 -11.73
C LYS A 140 -1.71 22.05 -12.77
N LEU A 141 -0.44 22.49 -12.86
CA LEU A 141 0.01 23.54 -13.77
C LEU A 141 0.19 23.03 -15.20
N LEU A 142 0.69 21.80 -15.37
CA LEU A 142 0.88 21.20 -16.69
C LEU A 142 -0.17 20.14 -16.97
N SER A 143 -1.06 20.47 -17.91
CA SER A 143 -2.08 19.55 -18.39
C SER A 143 -1.46 18.23 -18.86
N ARG A 144 -2.24 17.15 -18.81
CA ARG A 144 -1.80 15.84 -19.28
C ARG A 144 -1.23 15.90 -20.71
N LYS A 145 -1.94 16.61 -21.62
CA LYS A 145 -1.53 16.77 -23.02
C LYS A 145 -0.15 17.42 -23.15
N ILE A 146 0.14 18.47 -22.36
CA ILE A 146 1.46 19.12 -22.37
C ILE A 146 2.52 18.15 -21.87
N ARG A 147 2.26 17.44 -20.77
CA ARG A 147 3.20 16.43 -20.23
C ARG A 147 3.46 15.28 -21.21
N GLU A 148 2.47 14.88 -22.01
CA GLU A 148 2.63 13.89 -23.08
C GLU A 148 3.47 14.39 -24.25
N ILE A 149 3.39 15.69 -24.58
CA ILE A 149 4.24 16.29 -25.62
C ILE A 149 5.67 16.36 -25.11
N VAL A 150 5.88 16.87 -23.89
CA VAL A 150 7.21 17.01 -23.27
C VAL A 150 7.90 15.65 -23.13
N SER A 151 7.17 14.59 -22.78
CA SER A 151 7.74 13.24 -22.62
C SER A 151 8.21 12.61 -23.94
N LYS A 152 7.86 13.18 -25.09
CA LYS A 152 8.29 12.74 -26.43
C LYS A 152 9.50 13.51 -26.95
N ILE A 153 9.90 14.62 -26.32
CA ILE A 153 11.05 15.43 -26.75
C ILE A 153 12.33 14.58 -26.63
N PRO A 154 13.17 14.52 -27.68
CA PRO A 154 14.46 13.84 -27.62
C PRO A 154 15.29 14.30 -26.41
N PHE A 155 16.06 13.40 -25.78
CA PHE A 155 16.86 13.63 -24.56
C PHE A 155 16.07 13.83 -23.24
N ILE A 156 14.80 14.24 -23.29
CA ILE A 156 13.90 14.24 -22.13
C ILE A 156 13.16 12.89 -22.03
N LYS A 157 12.91 12.26 -23.18
CA LYS A 157 12.18 10.99 -23.27
C LYS A 157 12.78 9.92 -22.36
N ARG A 158 11.97 9.44 -21.42
CA ARG A 158 12.21 8.21 -20.65
C ARG A 158 11.57 7.03 -21.34
N GLN A 159 12.18 5.85 -21.22
CA GLN A 159 11.65 4.61 -21.78
C GLN A 159 10.93 3.79 -20.70
N THR A 160 9.88 3.09 -21.15
CA THR A 160 9.17 2.10 -20.33
C THR A 160 10.12 0.90 -20.14
N PRO A 161 10.48 0.52 -18.91
CA PRO A 161 11.31 -0.64 -18.67
C PRO A 161 10.59 -1.92 -19.08
N GLU A 162 11.38 -2.95 -19.32
CA GLU A 162 10.82 -4.28 -19.47
C GLU A 162 10.35 -4.84 -18.13
N ASN A 163 9.46 -5.83 -18.19
CA ASN A 163 8.97 -6.59 -17.02
C ASN A 163 8.42 -5.72 -15.89
N ILE A 164 7.73 -4.63 -16.25
CA ILE A 164 6.98 -3.81 -15.28
C ILE A 164 5.59 -4.39 -15.07
N TYR A 165 5.26 -4.54 -13.80
CA TYR A 165 3.97 -4.99 -13.31
C TYR A 165 3.27 -3.84 -12.58
N TYR A 166 2.00 -3.65 -12.86
CA TYR A 166 1.13 -2.66 -12.21
C TYR A 166 0.21 -3.34 -11.21
N GLY A 167 -0.13 -2.67 -10.11
CA GLY A 167 -0.95 -3.27 -9.07
C GLY A 167 -1.32 -2.30 -7.94
N SER A 168 -1.83 -2.86 -6.86
CA SER A 168 -2.19 -2.13 -5.64
C SER A 168 -0.93 -1.78 -4.85
N SER A 169 -0.95 -0.65 -4.16
CA SER A 169 0.10 -0.29 -3.19
C SER A 169 0.13 -1.23 -1.96
N TRP A 170 -0.93 -2.01 -1.73
CA TRP A 170 -1.11 -2.85 -0.54
C TRP A 170 -0.67 -4.29 -0.82
N TRP A 171 -0.03 -4.90 0.18
CA TRP A 171 0.49 -6.26 0.08
C TRP A 171 0.63 -6.93 1.47
N ASN A 172 0.81 -8.24 1.47
CA ASN A 172 1.08 -9.08 2.64
C ASN A 172 2.20 -10.05 2.27
N LEU A 173 3.40 -9.80 2.77
CA LEU A 173 4.62 -10.45 2.28
C LEU A 173 5.31 -11.23 3.40
N THR A 174 5.95 -12.34 3.05
CA THR A 174 6.77 -13.11 3.97
C THR A 174 8.08 -12.36 4.25
N LYS A 175 8.81 -12.83 5.27
CA LYS A 175 10.19 -12.39 5.50
C LYS A 175 11.08 -12.54 4.27
N ASN A 176 10.91 -13.60 3.48
CA ASN A 176 11.75 -13.86 2.30
C ASN A 176 11.53 -12.79 1.23
N ALA A 177 10.27 -12.45 0.95
CA ALA A 177 9.94 -11.36 0.03
C ALA A 177 10.44 -9.99 0.54
N ILE A 178 10.28 -9.67 1.82
CA ILE A 178 10.81 -8.41 2.37
C ILE A 178 12.35 -8.36 2.23
N SER A 179 13.03 -9.44 2.59
CA SER A 179 14.50 -9.54 2.51
C SER A 179 14.98 -9.39 1.07
N TYR A 180 14.29 -10.04 0.13
CA TYR A 180 14.57 -9.94 -1.30
C TYR A 180 14.41 -8.50 -1.79
N ILE A 181 13.30 -7.83 -1.47
CA ILE A 181 13.05 -6.44 -1.89
C ILE A 181 14.15 -5.52 -1.35
N LEU A 182 14.47 -5.60 -0.05
CA LEU A 182 15.49 -4.74 0.56
C LEU A 182 16.87 -4.97 -0.08
N LYS A 183 17.26 -6.23 -0.27
CA LYS A 183 18.51 -6.59 -0.96
C LYS A 183 18.54 -6.05 -2.39
N PHE A 184 17.47 -6.26 -3.15
CA PHE A 184 17.35 -5.80 -4.53
C PHE A 184 17.55 -4.28 -4.64
N VAL A 185 16.95 -3.51 -3.74
CA VAL A 185 17.07 -2.04 -3.75
C VAL A 185 18.51 -1.57 -3.47
N VAL A 186 19.21 -2.25 -2.57
CA VAL A 186 20.62 -1.94 -2.26
C VAL A 186 21.52 -2.22 -3.46
N GLU A 187 21.32 -3.35 -4.13
CA GLU A 187 22.11 -3.79 -5.29
C GLU A 187 21.76 -3.02 -6.56
N ASN A 188 20.53 -2.54 -6.71
CA ASN A 188 20.00 -1.92 -7.92
C ASN A 188 19.55 -0.47 -7.69
N ARG A 189 20.42 0.39 -7.14
CA ARG A 189 20.08 1.78 -6.81
C ARG A 189 19.48 2.58 -7.98
N ASN A 190 19.95 2.33 -9.20
CA ASN A 190 19.42 2.97 -10.41
C ASN A 190 17.94 2.62 -10.66
N TYR A 191 17.51 1.42 -10.28
CA TYR A 191 16.11 1.03 -10.35
C TYR A 191 15.26 1.88 -9.41
N LEU A 192 15.70 2.07 -8.15
CA LEU A 192 15.01 2.94 -7.18
C LEU A 192 14.93 4.38 -7.68
N GLU A 193 16.07 4.97 -8.09
CA GLU A 193 16.15 6.36 -8.55
C GLU A 193 15.23 6.62 -9.76
N ARG A 194 15.02 5.62 -10.62
CA ARG A 194 14.09 5.74 -11.74
C ARG A 194 12.69 6.14 -11.29
N PHE A 195 12.20 5.60 -10.16
CA PHE A 195 10.84 5.84 -9.68
C PHE A 195 10.63 7.21 -9.03
N LYS A 196 11.72 7.97 -8.79
CA LYS A 196 11.68 9.34 -8.23
C LYS A 196 10.73 10.27 -8.98
N TYR A 197 10.63 10.09 -10.29
CA TYR A 197 9.84 10.93 -11.19
C TYR A 197 8.66 10.21 -11.84
N THR A 198 8.16 9.13 -11.23
CA THR A 198 7.02 8.35 -11.74
C THR A 198 5.75 8.69 -10.96
N TRP A 199 4.60 8.76 -11.67
CA TRP A 199 3.30 8.97 -11.02
C TRP A 199 2.71 7.64 -10.51
N GLY A 200 2.34 7.62 -9.23
CA GLY A 200 1.91 6.42 -8.49
C GLY A 200 2.95 5.32 -8.61
N SER A 201 4.19 5.65 -8.22
CA SER A 201 5.34 4.78 -8.36
C SER A 201 5.25 3.51 -7.50
N ASP A 202 4.60 3.62 -6.33
CA ASP A 202 4.32 2.51 -5.42
C ASP A 202 3.44 1.42 -6.06
N GLU A 203 2.55 1.82 -6.97
CA GLU A 203 1.70 0.92 -7.78
C GLU A 203 2.47 0.22 -8.91
N PHE A 204 3.80 0.33 -8.96
CA PHE A 204 4.68 -0.42 -9.87
C PHE A 204 5.80 -1.16 -9.13
N PHE A 205 6.35 -0.51 -8.11
CA PHE A 205 7.67 -0.79 -7.58
C PHE A 205 7.81 -2.21 -7.01
N PHE A 206 6.99 -2.57 -6.03
CA PHE A 206 7.17 -3.78 -5.23
C PHE A 206 6.86 -5.05 -6.03
N GLN A 207 5.73 -5.07 -6.73
CA GLN A 207 5.38 -6.22 -7.57
C GLN A 207 6.32 -6.37 -8.76
N SER A 208 6.82 -5.30 -9.37
CA SER A 208 7.80 -5.45 -10.45
C SER A 208 9.09 -6.10 -9.94
N ILE A 209 9.52 -5.80 -8.72
CA ILE A 209 10.68 -6.46 -8.09
C ILE A 209 10.40 -7.96 -7.87
N LEU A 210 9.27 -8.30 -7.23
CA LEU A 210 8.94 -9.69 -6.90
C LEU A 210 8.65 -10.55 -8.14
N MET A 211 8.00 -10.00 -9.16
CA MET A 211 7.67 -10.70 -10.40
C MET A 211 8.89 -10.98 -11.29
N GLN A 212 10.05 -10.40 -10.96
CA GLN A 212 11.35 -10.70 -11.58
C GLN A 212 12.22 -11.63 -10.73
N SER A 213 11.70 -12.07 -9.57
CA SER A 213 12.41 -12.94 -8.63
C SER A 213 11.98 -14.40 -8.76
N GLU A 214 12.71 -15.29 -8.10
CA GLU A 214 12.31 -16.69 -7.90
C GLU A 214 11.00 -16.85 -7.10
N LEU A 215 10.62 -15.84 -6.31
CA LEU A 215 9.39 -15.84 -5.52
C LEU A 215 8.12 -15.62 -6.37
N LYS A 216 8.27 -15.32 -7.67
CA LYS A 216 7.14 -15.09 -8.58
C LYS A 216 6.09 -16.21 -8.52
N ASN A 217 6.52 -17.47 -8.42
CA ASN A 217 5.61 -18.62 -8.39
C ASN A 217 4.86 -18.77 -7.05
N ASN A 218 5.32 -18.07 -6.00
CA ASN A 218 4.67 -17.99 -4.71
C ASN A 218 3.77 -16.75 -4.57
N CYS A 219 3.78 -15.86 -5.57
CA CYS A 219 2.92 -14.68 -5.60
C CYS A 219 1.48 -15.08 -5.93
N GLU A 220 0.56 -14.69 -5.06
CA GLU A 220 -0.89 -14.79 -5.28
C GLU A 220 -1.39 -13.41 -5.73
N ASN A 221 -2.09 -13.35 -6.87
CA ASN A 221 -2.56 -12.11 -7.48
C ASN A 221 -3.79 -11.51 -6.76
N ASN A 222 -3.64 -11.30 -5.46
CA ASN A 222 -4.66 -10.76 -4.57
C ASN A 222 -3.98 -10.04 -3.41
N CYS A 223 -4.25 -8.75 -3.22
CA CYS A 223 -3.69 -8.00 -2.10
C CYS A 223 -4.47 -8.19 -0.78
N LEU A 224 -5.58 -8.93 -0.78
CA LEU A 224 -6.50 -9.17 0.35
C LEU A 224 -7.18 -7.90 0.88
N ARG A 225 -7.40 -6.90 0.01
CA ARG A 225 -8.09 -5.63 0.30
C ARG A 225 -9.34 -5.56 -0.54
N TYR A 226 -10.49 -5.44 0.13
CA TYR A 226 -11.75 -5.12 -0.51
C TYR A 226 -11.78 -3.63 -0.88
N LEU A 227 -11.77 -3.34 -2.18
CA LEU A 227 -11.68 -2.01 -2.77
C LEU A 227 -12.76 -1.85 -3.82
N ILE A 228 -13.57 -0.79 -3.72
CA ILE A 228 -14.47 -0.39 -4.81
C ILE A 228 -13.94 0.90 -5.41
N TRP A 229 -13.62 0.85 -6.71
CA TRP A 229 -13.05 1.99 -7.44
C TRP A 229 -14.14 2.79 -8.15
N GLN A 230 -14.10 4.11 -8.00
CA GLN A 230 -14.93 5.03 -8.78
C GLN A 230 -14.13 6.30 -9.06
N GLY A 231 -14.02 6.70 -10.33
CA GLY A 231 -13.33 7.94 -10.71
C GLY A 231 -11.83 7.96 -10.39
N GLY A 232 -11.15 6.81 -10.45
CA GLY A 232 -9.70 6.72 -10.26
C GLY A 232 -9.22 6.74 -8.80
N ALA A 233 -10.12 6.65 -7.82
CA ALA A 233 -9.79 6.42 -6.42
C ALA A 233 -10.80 5.43 -5.80
N PRO A 234 -10.43 4.73 -4.70
CA PRO A 234 -11.41 3.96 -3.94
C PRO A 234 -12.48 4.88 -3.34
N ILE A 235 -13.73 4.46 -3.36
CA ILE A 235 -14.84 5.17 -2.71
C ILE A 235 -14.67 5.15 -1.19
N VAL A 236 -15.24 6.16 -0.52
CA VAL A 236 -15.39 6.12 0.94
C VAL A 236 -16.67 5.36 1.25
N PHE A 237 -16.54 4.21 1.92
CA PHE A 237 -17.71 3.43 2.35
C PHE A 237 -18.51 4.21 3.40
N LYS A 238 -19.83 4.14 3.29
CA LYS A 238 -20.81 4.69 4.22
C LYS A 238 -21.71 3.60 4.76
N LEU A 239 -22.46 3.85 5.83
CA LEU A 239 -23.32 2.85 6.47
C LEU A 239 -24.30 2.19 5.49
N LYS A 240 -24.85 2.96 4.53
CA LYS A 240 -25.72 2.46 3.47
C LYS A 240 -25.07 1.41 2.54
N ASP A 241 -23.75 1.42 2.47
CA ASP A 241 -22.96 0.50 1.63
C ASP A 241 -22.71 -0.83 2.35
N TYR A 242 -23.01 -0.91 3.65
CA TYR A 242 -22.71 -2.08 4.47
C TYR A 242 -23.40 -3.34 3.95
N ASP A 243 -24.72 -3.33 3.80
CA ASP A 243 -25.47 -4.54 3.42
C ASP A 243 -25.10 -5.04 2.01
N ASN A 244 -24.89 -4.11 1.07
CA ASN A 244 -24.64 -4.44 -0.33
C ASN A 244 -23.20 -4.87 -0.60
N PHE A 245 -22.22 -4.29 0.10
CA PHE A 245 -20.81 -4.48 -0.25
C PHE A 245 -19.97 -5.13 0.85
N ILE A 246 -20.37 -4.98 2.12
CA ILE A 246 -19.50 -5.35 3.26
C ILE A 246 -20.06 -6.51 4.09
N ARG A 247 -21.38 -6.69 4.18
CA ARG A 247 -22.04 -7.69 5.03
C ARG A 247 -21.56 -9.12 4.74
N GLY A 248 -21.33 -9.43 3.46
CA GLY A 248 -20.75 -10.70 2.99
C GLY A 248 -19.28 -10.93 3.43
N GLY A 249 -18.71 -10.04 4.24
CA GLY A 249 -17.40 -10.24 4.88
C GLY A 249 -16.21 -10.04 3.96
N GLY A 250 -16.41 -9.45 2.77
CA GLY A 250 -15.34 -9.23 1.80
C GLY A 250 -14.73 -10.51 1.22
N GLY A 251 -15.36 -11.68 1.40
CA GLY A 251 -14.83 -12.97 0.96
C GLY A 251 -13.50 -13.30 1.64
N VAL A 252 -12.46 -13.54 0.83
CA VAL A 252 -11.09 -13.80 1.31
C VAL A 252 -10.36 -12.55 1.79
N ASN A 253 -10.91 -11.35 1.59
CA ASN A 253 -10.25 -10.11 1.98
C ASN A 253 -10.20 -9.95 3.50
N LEU A 254 -9.02 -9.57 4.00
CA LEU A 254 -8.80 -9.33 5.44
C LEU A 254 -9.14 -7.90 5.84
N PHE A 255 -9.08 -6.96 4.88
CA PHE A 255 -9.31 -5.54 5.10
C PHE A 255 -10.22 -4.96 4.03
N ALA A 256 -10.90 -3.85 4.34
CA ALA A 256 -11.60 -3.03 3.37
C ALA A 256 -11.05 -1.61 3.35
N ARG A 257 -11.19 -0.94 2.19
CA ARG A 257 -10.77 0.46 2.01
C ARG A 257 -11.66 1.23 1.02
N LYS A 258 -11.96 2.52 1.24
CA LYS A 258 -11.46 3.39 2.33
C LYS A 258 -12.57 3.82 3.28
N PHE A 259 -12.18 4.11 4.51
CA PHE A 259 -13.06 4.66 5.54
C PHE A 259 -12.53 6.01 6.03
N ASP A 260 -13.44 6.87 6.47
CA ASP A 260 -13.13 8.20 6.97
C ASP A 260 -14.14 8.60 8.06
N GLU A 261 -13.68 8.68 9.30
CA GLU A 261 -14.53 9.03 10.46
C GLU A 261 -15.27 10.37 10.30
N LYS A 262 -14.73 11.29 9.49
CA LYS A 262 -15.36 12.59 9.24
C LYS A 262 -16.46 12.53 8.17
N ILE A 263 -16.56 11.42 7.44
CA ILE A 263 -17.59 11.19 6.41
C ILE A 263 -18.69 10.30 6.95
N ASP A 264 -18.33 9.19 7.59
CA ASP A 264 -19.29 8.26 8.19
C ASP A 264 -18.58 7.37 9.23
N ASN A 265 -18.74 7.70 10.52
CA ASN A 265 -18.18 6.89 11.61
C ASN A 265 -19.06 5.70 11.98
N ASP A 266 -20.35 5.71 11.64
CA ASP A 266 -21.29 4.65 12.05
C ASP A 266 -20.95 3.32 11.39
N ILE A 267 -20.51 3.34 10.13
CA ILE A 267 -20.01 2.11 9.48
C ILE A 267 -18.73 1.59 10.14
N ILE A 268 -17.84 2.48 10.59
CA ILE A 268 -16.60 2.09 11.29
C ILE A 268 -16.98 1.44 12.62
N ASP A 269 -17.88 2.06 13.39
CA ASP A 269 -18.40 1.50 14.64
C ASP A 269 -19.04 0.12 14.44
N LYS A 270 -19.86 -0.03 13.39
CA LYS A 270 -20.52 -1.29 13.06
C LYS A 270 -19.52 -2.39 12.72
N LEU A 271 -18.43 -2.08 12.01
CA LEU A 271 -17.40 -3.05 11.65
C LEU A 271 -16.60 -3.51 12.86
N TYR A 272 -16.16 -2.59 13.72
CA TYR A 272 -15.44 -2.96 14.94
C TYR A 272 -16.33 -3.76 15.91
N LYS A 273 -17.59 -3.38 16.09
CA LYS A 273 -18.54 -4.18 16.89
C LYS A 273 -18.67 -5.61 16.36
N LYS A 274 -18.58 -5.83 15.05
CA LYS A 274 -18.67 -7.16 14.45
C LYS A 274 -17.43 -8.02 14.74
N ILE A 275 -16.24 -7.44 14.74
CA ILE A 275 -14.96 -8.18 14.89
C ILE A 275 -14.45 -8.23 16.34
N GLU A 276 -15.04 -7.43 17.24
CA GLU A 276 -14.71 -7.41 18.67
C GLU A 276 -15.68 -8.25 19.52
N ASN A 277 -16.83 -8.63 18.95
CA ASN A 277 -17.74 -9.63 19.50
C ASN A 277 -17.34 -11.03 19.03
#